data_AF-A0A1T0B4H2-F1
#
_entry.id   AF-A0A1T0B4H2-F1
#
_cell.length_a   1.000
_cell.length_b   1.000
_cell.length_c   1.000
_cell.angle_alpha   90.00
_cell.angle_beta   90.00
_cell.angle_gamma   90.00
#
_symmetry.space_group_name_H-M   'P 1'
#
loop_
_entity.id
_entity.type
_entity.pdbx_description
1 polymer ?
#
loop_
_entity_poly.entity_id
_entity_poly.type
_entity_poly.pdbx_seq_one_letter_code
_entity_poly.pdbx_strand_id
1 'polypeptide(L)' 'MENTKEKTDSEYKIFSNLADQLGSNNQAKGQVTIFTERPACQSCLGVAEQFNKRYPNIKVNIFDNNGNLINPNKGDK' A
#
# COMPACT_ATOMS: atom_id res chain seq x y z
N MET A 1 13.93 1.92 -24.02
CA MET A 1 14.87 2.89 -23.45
C MET A 1 14.33 3.28 -22.10
N GLU A 2 15.21 3.12 -21.13
CA GLU A 2 14.99 2.91 -19.70
C GLU A 2 14.37 4.13 -19.01
N ASN A 3 13.34 3.91 -18.19
CA ASN A 3 13.29 4.59 -16.91
C ASN A 3 12.47 3.74 -15.93
N THR A 4 13.01 2.57 -15.64
CA THR A 4 12.74 1.80 -14.42
C THR A 4 13.01 2.75 -13.26
N LYS A 5 11.99 3.50 -12.83
CA LYS A 5 12.08 4.28 -11.60
C LYS A 5 12.15 3.25 -10.48
N GLU A 6 13.37 2.87 -10.14
CA GLU A 6 13.81 2.41 -8.83
C GLU A 6 13.59 3.54 -7.80
N LYS A 7 12.38 4.11 -7.77
CA LYS A 7 11.78 4.50 -6.51
C LYS A 7 11.22 3.20 -6.00
N THR A 8 12.08 2.43 -5.35
CA THR A 8 11.67 1.38 -4.41
C THR A 8 10.98 2.11 -3.27
N ASP A 9 9.80 2.65 -3.56
CA ASP A 9 8.99 3.48 -2.70
C ASP A 9 8.85 2.71 -1.39
N SER A 10 9.15 3.37 -0.27
CA SER A 10 9.16 2.74 1.05
C SER A 10 7.85 1.98 1.33
N GLU A 11 6.75 2.39 0.69
CA GLU A 11 5.46 1.71 0.74
C GLU A 11 5.47 0.31 0.12
N TYR A 12 6.19 0.09 -1.00
CA TYR A 12 6.35 -1.23 -1.60
C TYR A 12 7.03 -2.20 -0.63
N LYS A 13 8.07 -1.72 0.07
CA LYS A 13 8.80 -2.54 1.06
C LYS A 13 7.90 -2.94 2.22
N ILE A 14 7.03 -2.05 2.69
CA ILE A 14 6.08 -2.35 3.78
C ILE A 14 5.09 -3.43 3.35
N PHE A 15 4.42 -3.27 2.21
CA PHE A 15 3.43 -4.25 1.74
C PHE A 15 4.07 -5.58 1.34
N SER A 16 5.25 -5.56 0.71
CA SER A 16 5.98 -6.78 0.37
C SER A 16 6.40 -7.53 1.62
N ASN A 17 6.94 -6.83 2.63
CA ASN A 17 7.34 -7.47 3.88
C ASN A 17 6.14 -8.03 4.65
N LEU A 18 5.00 -7.33 4.67
CA LEU A 18 3.76 -7.86 5.23
C LEU A 18 3.26 -9.09 4.47
N ALA A 19 3.33 -9.08 3.14
CA ALA A 19 2.94 -10.23 2.33
C ALA A 19 3.87 -11.44 2.57
N ASP A 20 5.17 -11.23 2.74
CA ASP A 20 6.13 -12.27 3.13
C ASP A 20 5.82 -12.84 4.52
N GLN A 21 5.50 -11.99 5.50
CA GLN A 21 5.13 -12.42 6.85
C GLN A 21 3.82 -13.21 6.87
N LEU A 22 2.84 -12.80 6.07
CA LEU A 22 1.53 -13.48 5.99
C LEU A 22 1.59 -14.73 5.10
N GLY A 23 2.51 -14.76 4.13
CA GLY A 23 2.72 -15.87 3.21
C GLY A 23 1.42 -16.30 2.52
N SER A 24 1.09 -17.59 2.63
CA SER A 24 -0.12 -18.18 2.04
C SER A 24 -1.39 -17.98 2.88
N ASN A 25 -1.32 -17.28 4.01
CA ASN A 25 -2.47 -17.05 4.88
C ASN A 25 -3.37 -15.92 4.37
N ASN A 26 -4.06 -16.17 3.26
CA ASN A 26 -4.97 -15.21 2.62
C ASN A 26 -6.22 -14.89 3.47
N GLN A 27 -6.47 -15.68 4.53
CA GLN A 27 -7.56 -15.47 5.48
C GLN A 27 -7.14 -14.65 6.71
N ALA A 28 -5.88 -14.23 6.79
CA ALA A 28 -5.39 -13.35 7.83
C ALA A 28 -6.26 -12.09 7.93
N LYS A 29 -6.69 -11.77 9.15
CA LYS A 29 -7.53 -10.60 9.44
C LYS A 29 -6.71 -9.60 10.22
N GLY A 30 -6.86 -8.33 9.92
CA GLY A 30 -6.14 -7.28 10.63
C GLY A 30 -6.37 -5.91 10.06
N GLN A 31 -5.64 -4.96 10.61
CA GLN A 31 -5.64 -3.58 10.13
C GLN A 31 -4.19 -3.12 10.04
N VAL A 32 -3.83 -2.56 8.90
CA VAL A 32 -2.53 -1.95 8.63
C VAL A 32 -2.79 -0.46 8.46
N THR A 33 -2.15 0.35 9.29
CA THR A 33 -2.24 1.81 9.22
C THR A 33 -0.87 2.38 8.91
N ILE A 34 -0.74 3.10 7.80
CA ILE A 34 0.50 3.71 7.34
C ILE A 34 0.34 5.22 7.43
N PHE A 35 1.31 5.89 8.02
CA PHE A 35 1.42 7.35 8.02
C PHE A 35 2.56 7.73 7.08
N THR A 36 2.28 8.58 6.09
CA THR A 36 3.28 9.02 5.13
C THR A 36 3.33 10.54 5.05
N GLU A 37 4.54 11.08 5.01
CA GLU A 37 4.78 12.52 4.90
C GLU A 37 4.59 13.04 3.47
N ARG A 38 4.58 12.14 2.48
CA ARG A 38 4.38 12.46 1.06
C ARG A 38 3.16 11.71 0.55
N PRO A 39 2.28 12.34 -0.26
CA PRO A 39 1.16 11.62 -0.86
C PRO A 39 1.72 10.43 -1.65
N ALA A 40 1.22 9.23 -1.32
CA ALA A 40 1.59 8.00 -2.01
C ALA A 40 1.40 8.23 -3.52
N CYS A 41 2.48 8.12 -4.30
CA CYS A 41 2.42 8.34 -5.74
C CYS A 41 1.37 7.39 -6.36
N GLN A 42 0.67 7.81 -7.40
CA GLN A 42 -0.30 6.97 -8.14
C GLN A 42 0.27 5.58 -8.49
N SER A 43 1.58 5.48 -8.73
CA SER A 43 2.30 4.21 -8.96
C SER A 43 2.39 3.30 -7.73
N CYS A 44 2.42 3.83 -6.51
CA CYS A 44 2.50 3.05 -5.26
C CYS A 44 1.15 2.43 -4.86
N LEU A 45 0.05 3.01 -5.34
CA LEU A 45 -1.31 2.53 -5.05
C LEU A 45 -1.57 1.14 -5.65
N GLY A 46 -0.87 0.78 -6.72
CA GLY A 46 -0.97 -0.55 -7.34
C GLY A 46 -0.52 -1.69 -6.44
N VAL A 47 0.36 -1.43 -5.45
CA VAL A 47 0.86 -2.45 -4.52
C VAL A 47 -0.17 -2.70 -3.42
N ALA A 48 -0.75 -1.63 -2.87
CA ALA A 48 -1.82 -1.72 -1.88
C ALA A 48 -3.06 -2.43 -2.46
N GLU A 49 -3.38 -2.19 -3.73
CA GLU A 49 -4.46 -2.88 -4.42
C GLU A 49 -4.18 -4.39 -4.55
N GLN A 50 -2.97 -4.77 -4.98
CA GLN A 50 -2.56 -6.18 -5.06
C GLN A 50 -2.57 -6.86 -3.69
N PHE A 51 -2.11 -6.16 -2.65
CA PHE A 51 -2.13 -6.65 -1.28
C PHE A 51 -3.57 -6.88 -0.79
N ASN A 52 -4.48 -5.91 -1.00
CA ASN A 52 -5.89 -6.05 -0.63
C ASN A 52 -6.58 -7.19 -1.41
N LYS A 53 -6.23 -7.39 -2.69
CA LYS A 53 -6.73 -8.52 -3.48
C LYS A 53 -6.29 -9.87 -2.89
N ARG A 54 -5.06 -9.95 -2.38
CA ARG A 54 -4.51 -11.18 -1.79
C ARG A 54 -4.99 -11.43 -0.36
N TYR A 55 -5.16 -10.37 0.43
CA TYR A 55 -5.61 -10.41 1.82
C TYR A 55 -6.87 -9.55 2.02
N PRO A 56 -8.04 -10.01 1.54
CA PRO A 56 -9.27 -9.21 1.55
C PRO A 56 -9.80 -8.91 2.96
N ASN A 57 -9.30 -9.62 3.97
CA ASN A 57 -9.68 -9.41 5.37
C ASN A 57 -8.74 -8.45 6.12
N ILE A 58 -7.73 -7.89 5.45
CA ILE A 58 -6.82 -6.90 6.03
C ILE A 58 -7.23 -5.51 5.54
N LYS A 59 -7.54 -4.61 6.49
CA LYS A 59 -7.87 -3.23 6.18
C LYS A 59 -6.62 -2.38 6.10
N VAL A 60 -6.29 -1.86 4.93
CA VAL A 60 -5.17 -0.93 4.72
C VAL A 60 -5.68 0.51 4.77
N ASN A 61 -5.18 1.30 5.72
CA ASN A 61 -5.45 2.73 5.83
C ASN A 61 -4.14 3.50 5.66
N ILE A 62 -4.13 4.50 4.78
CA ILE A 62 -2.96 5.34 4.54
C ILE A 62 -3.36 6.77 4.89
N PHE A 63 -2.63 7.39 5.81
CA PHE A 63 -2.83 8.75 6.25
C PHE A 63 -1.68 9.63 5.78
N ASP A 64 -2.01 10.83 5.29
CA ASP A 64 -1.01 11.87 5.03
C ASP A 64 -0.60 12.58 6.33
N ASN A 65 0.43 13.44 6.26
CA ASN A 65 0.91 14.21 7.40
C ASN A 65 -0.15 15.14 8.01
N ASN A 66 -1.16 15.54 7.24
CA ASN A 66 -2.30 16.32 7.73
C ASN A 66 -3.40 15.44 8.36
N GLY A 67 -3.18 14.13 8.49
CA GLY A 67 -4.16 13.19 9.04
C GLY A 67 -5.30 12.85 8.08
N ASN A 68 -5.19 13.21 6.80
CA ASN A 68 -6.21 12.86 5.82
C ASN A 68 -6.04 11.41 5.36
N LEU A 69 -7.15 10.68 5.30
CA LEU A 69 -7.18 9.34 4.74
C LEU A 69 -7.01 9.42 3.22
N ILE A 70 -5.89 8.91 2.72
CA ILE A 70 -5.62 8.75 1.29
C ILE A 70 -6.29 7.44 0.85
N ASN A 71 -7.34 7.56 0.04
CA ASN A 71 -7.95 6.39 -0.58
C ASN A 71 -7.20 6.04 -1.88
N PRO A 72 -6.49 4.90 -1.96
CA PRO A 72 -5.78 4.52 -3.18
C PRO A 72 -6.67 4.34 -4.41
N ASN A 73 -7.99 4.19 -4.23
CA ASN A 73 -8.96 4.04 -5.32
C ASN A 73 -9.54 5.37 -5.82
N LYS A 74 -9.24 6.50 -5.17
CA LYS A 74 -9.73 7.80 -5.61
C LYS A 74 -8.64 8.45 -6.45
N GLY A 75 -8.59 8.08 -7.73
CA GLY A 75 -7.83 8.84 -8.71
C GLY A 75 -8.33 10.29 -8.69
N ASP A 76 -7.44 11.20 -8.36
CA ASP A 76 -7.67 12.64 -8.56
C ASP A 76 -8.08 12.85 -10.02
N LYS A 77 -9.24 13.47 -10.21
CA LYS A 77 -9.77 13.81 -11.52
C LYS A 77 -9.72 15.32 -11.68
#